data_AF-A0A0K8PWC9-F1
#
_entry.id   AF-A0A0K8PWC9-F1
#
_cell.length_a   1.000
_cell.length_b   1.000
_cell.length_c   1.000
_cell.angle_alpha   90.00
_cell.angle_beta   90.00
_cell.angle_gamma   90.00
#
_symmetry.space_group_name_H-M   'P 1'
#
loop_
_entity.id
_entity.type
_entity.pdbx_description
1 polymer ?
#
loop_
_entity_poly.entity_id
_entity_poly.type
_entity_poly.pdbx_seq_one_letter_code
_entity_poly.pdbx_strand_id
1 'polypeptide(L)'
;MRSAAAAVDLSSGVGLVLDGAEWTVERREPHLGRVQLVALDGARQHVSLRFLVDHPGCKPSSRTSASGADRGRQTTALEDLGKGRREIAEIRMAHLLEVATGFRSGDRMRPGPGEPRPEYDPDSTTLTSRRRAKVAELQALDRQHAKRLGLDAVSCHTLIRWETARRQFGLVGCADDRWLRQRRPPQRDGGDPGSGPRGP
;
A
#
# COMPACT_ATOMS: atom_id res chain seq x y z
N MET A 1 11.34 -35.72 2.31
CA MET A 1 10.36 -34.85 2.99
C MET A 1 10.53 -33.43 2.48
N ARG A 2 9.58 -32.93 1.68
CA ARG A 2 9.58 -31.52 1.26
C ARG A 2 9.04 -30.69 2.43
N SER A 3 9.90 -29.92 3.08
CA SER A 3 9.46 -28.94 4.07
C SER A 3 8.60 -27.91 3.33
N ALA A 4 7.37 -27.69 3.79
CA ALA A 4 6.52 -26.64 3.27
C ALA A 4 7.22 -25.30 3.54
N ALA A 5 7.80 -24.69 2.50
CA ALA A 5 8.33 -23.35 2.59
C ALA A 5 7.16 -22.43 2.93
N ALA A 6 7.09 -22.00 4.19
CA ALA A 6 6.17 -20.95 4.59
C ALA A 6 6.42 -19.77 3.64
N ALA A 7 5.37 -19.35 2.91
CA ALA A 7 5.49 -18.24 1.99
C ALA A 7 6.01 -17.02 2.76
N VAL A 8 7.19 -16.51 2.36
CA VAL A 8 7.80 -15.34 3.00
C VAL A 8 6.92 -14.12 2.66
N ASP A 9 6.39 -13.46 3.69
CA ASP A 9 5.68 -12.20 3.51
C ASP A 9 6.70 -11.10 3.20
N LEU A 10 6.49 -10.44 2.05
CA LEU A 10 7.38 -9.40 1.54
C LEU A 10 6.71 -8.02 1.60
N SER A 11 5.66 -7.86 2.40
CA SER A 11 5.04 -6.57 2.66
C SER A 11 6.04 -5.60 3.30
N SER A 12 5.97 -4.32 2.95
CA SER A 12 6.87 -3.31 3.53
C SER A 12 6.68 -3.24 5.05
N GLY A 13 7.79 -3.15 5.80
CA GLY A 13 7.81 -3.19 7.26
C GLY A 13 7.87 -4.60 7.85
N VAL A 14 7.72 -5.66 7.05
CA VAL A 14 7.87 -7.04 7.52
C VAL A 14 9.35 -7.39 7.67
N GLY A 15 9.68 -8.04 8.77
CA GLY A 15 11.02 -8.56 9.03
C GLY A 15 11.21 -9.96 8.47
N LEU A 16 12.38 -10.19 7.89
CA LEU A 16 12.84 -11.48 7.44
C LEU A 16 14.28 -11.70 7.89
N VAL A 17 14.65 -12.97 8.06
CA VAL A 17 16.04 -13.39 8.23
C VAL A 17 16.55 -13.84 6.87
N LEU A 18 17.72 -13.36 6.48
CA LEU A 18 18.45 -13.80 5.29
C LEU A 18 19.90 -14.07 5.72
N ASP A 19 20.36 -15.30 5.55
CA ASP A 19 21.71 -15.75 5.95
C ASP A 19 22.06 -15.48 7.41
N GLY A 20 21.06 -15.59 8.28
CA GLY A 20 21.20 -15.35 9.71
C GLY A 20 21.21 -13.86 10.10
N ALA A 21 21.23 -12.94 9.13
CA ALA A 21 21.10 -11.52 9.36
C ALA A 21 19.62 -11.09 9.34
N GLU A 22 19.28 -10.14 10.21
CA GLU A 22 17.92 -9.58 10.35
C GLU A 22 17.74 -8.40 9.41
N TRP A 23 16.67 -8.46 8.62
CA TRP A 23 16.33 -7.45 7.61
C TRP A 23 14.86 -7.07 7.70
N THR A 24 14.55 -5.83 7.38
CA THR A 24 13.19 -5.33 7.18
C THR A 24 12.97 -5.02 5.71
N VAL A 25 11.83 -5.40 5.17
CA VAL A 25 11.46 -5.01 3.80
C VAL A 25 11.15 -3.51 3.78
N GLU A 26 12.06 -2.72 3.21
CA GLU A 26 11.89 -1.27 3.08
C GLU A 26 10.96 -0.97 1.90
N ARG A 27 11.21 -1.58 0.74
CA ARG A 27 10.47 -1.31 -0.50
C ARG A 27 10.40 -2.55 -1.39
N ARG A 28 9.28 -2.72 -2.10
CA ARG A 28 9.16 -3.69 -3.20
C ARG A 28 9.25 -2.96 -4.54
N GLU A 29 9.92 -3.58 -5.50
CA GLU A 29 10.02 -3.13 -6.89
C GLU A 29 9.54 -4.25 -7.82
N PRO A 30 8.22 -4.53 -7.88
CA PRO A 30 7.70 -5.70 -8.60
C PRO A 30 7.98 -5.65 -10.10
N HIS A 31 7.98 -4.45 -10.68
CA HIS A 31 8.29 -4.20 -12.08
C HIS A 31 9.75 -4.51 -12.44
N LEU A 32 10.64 -4.59 -11.44
CA LEU A 32 12.05 -5.00 -11.61
C LEU A 32 12.32 -6.38 -11.02
N GLY A 33 11.31 -7.05 -10.45
CA GLY A 33 11.46 -8.31 -9.74
C GLY A 33 12.38 -8.21 -8.52
N ARG A 34 12.44 -7.06 -7.84
CA ARG A 34 13.37 -6.78 -6.73
C ARG A 34 12.66 -6.36 -5.44
N VAL A 35 13.37 -6.53 -4.33
CA VAL A 35 13.01 -6.09 -2.99
C VAL A 35 14.20 -5.38 -2.38
N GLN A 36 13.98 -4.22 -1.79
CA GLN A 36 14.95 -3.50 -1.00
C GLN A 36 14.78 -3.85 0.47
N LEU A 37 15.86 -4.30 1.08
CA LEU A 37 15.95 -4.65 2.48
C LEU A 37 16.78 -3.60 3.23
N VAL A 38 16.44 -3.36 4.48
CA VAL A 38 17.19 -2.51 5.40
C VAL A 38 17.48 -3.25 6.70
N ALA A 39 18.72 -3.24 7.15
CA ALA A 39 19.14 -3.79 8.43
C ALA A 39 18.94 -2.76 9.57
N LEU A 40 19.05 -3.19 10.82
CA LEU A 40 18.88 -2.32 11.99
C LEU A 40 19.91 -1.20 12.09
N ASP A 41 21.12 -1.45 11.58
CA ASP A 41 22.20 -0.47 11.49
C ASP A 41 22.03 0.51 10.32
N GLY A 42 20.95 0.37 9.54
CA GLY A 42 20.64 1.19 8.37
C GLY A 42 21.30 0.73 7.07
N ALA A 43 22.04 -0.39 7.06
CA ALA A 43 22.57 -0.96 5.84
C ALA A 43 21.42 -1.36 4.90
N ARG A 44 21.54 -1.04 3.61
CA ARG A 44 20.51 -1.32 2.60
C ARG A 44 21.05 -2.26 1.53
N GLN A 45 20.20 -3.18 1.07
CA GLN A 45 20.53 -4.05 -0.06
C GLN A 45 19.34 -4.31 -0.98
N HIS A 46 19.62 -4.55 -2.25
CA HIS A 46 18.64 -4.97 -3.26
C HIS A 46 18.80 -6.46 -3.52
N VAL A 47 17.71 -7.21 -3.38
CA VAL A 47 17.66 -8.65 -3.62
C VAL A 47 16.53 -8.96 -4.60
N SER A 48 16.71 -9.98 -5.43
CA SER A 48 15.64 -10.38 -6.34
C SER A 48 14.54 -11.16 -5.60
N LEU A 49 13.30 -11.03 -6.07
CA LEU A 49 12.16 -11.77 -5.53
C LEU A 49 12.39 -13.29 -5.63
N ARG A 50 12.91 -13.75 -6.77
CA ARG A 50 13.22 -15.16 -7.01
C ARG A 50 14.30 -15.66 -6.06
N PHE A 51 15.36 -14.87 -5.85
CA PHE A 51 16.39 -15.19 -4.87
C PHE A 51 15.77 -15.40 -3.49
N LEU A 52 14.97 -14.46 -2.96
CA LEU A 52 14.36 -14.61 -1.64
C LEU A 52 13.46 -15.85 -1.50
N VAL A 53 12.68 -16.17 -2.54
CA VAL A 53 11.77 -17.33 -2.53
C VAL A 53 12.53 -18.66 -2.59
N ASP A 54 13.60 -18.71 -3.38
CA ASP A 54 14.39 -19.94 -3.58
C ASP A 54 15.53 -20.09 -2.55
N HIS A 55 15.79 -19.07 -1.71
CA HIS A 55 16.93 -19.08 -0.80
C HIS A 55 16.67 -19.89 0.48
N PRO A 56 17.46 -20.95 0.77
CA PRO A 56 17.25 -21.80 1.95
C PRO A 56 17.49 -21.08 3.28
N GLY A 57 18.29 -20.00 3.25
CA GLY A 57 18.55 -19.13 4.39
C GLY A 57 17.50 -18.03 4.60
N CYS A 58 16.47 -17.94 3.75
CA CYS A 58 15.41 -16.94 3.89
C CYS A 58 14.24 -17.50 4.71
N LYS A 59 13.90 -16.82 5.81
CA LYS A 59 12.77 -17.21 6.66
C LYS A 59 12.10 -15.98 7.30
N PRO A 60 10.81 -16.05 7.64
CA PRO A 60 10.15 -14.98 8.40
C PRO A 60 10.89 -14.68 9.71
N SER A 61 11.05 -13.41 10.07
CA SER A 61 11.63 -13.03 11.36
C SER A 61 10.60 -13.19 12.48
N SER A 62 10.99 -13.85 13.57
CA SER A 62 10.17 -13.97 14.78
C SER A 62 10.04 -12.64 15.55
N ARG A 63 10.90 -11.65 15.27
CA ARG A 63 10.84 -10.34 15.90
C ARG A 63 9.64 -9.53 15.42
N THR A 64 9.22 -9.71 14.18
CA THR A 64 8.00 -9.06 13.64
C THR A 64 6.72 -9.70 14.19
N SER A 65 6.78 -10.98 14.60
CA SER A 65 5.71 -11.65 15.35
C SER A 65 5.56 -11.10 16.77
N ALA A 66 6.65 -10.66 17.38
CA ALA A 66 6.70 -10.12 18.74
C ALA A 66 6.60 -8.57 18.81
N SER A 67 6.82 -7.86 17.70
CA SER A 67 6.63 -6.41 17.60
C SER A 67 5.18 -6.01 17.24
N GLY A 68 4.22 -6.88 17.57
CA GLY A 68 2.77 -6.59 17.54
C GLY A 68 2.29 -5.64 18.65
N ALA A 69 3.19 -4.83 19.21
CA ALA A 69 2.90 -3.81 20.21
C ALA A 69 3.36 -2.41 19.76
N ASP A 70 3.54 -2.19 18.45
CA ASP A 70 3.66 -0.81 17.96
C ASP A 70 2.30 -0.12 18.05
N ARG A 71 2.31 1.01 18.75
CA ARG A 71 1.14 1.68 19.28
C ARG A 71 0.29 2.26 18.16
N GLY A 72 -0.88 1.65 17.95
CA GLY A 72 -2.07 2.37 17.46
C GLY A 72 -2.23 2.55 15.96
N ARG A 73 -1.49 1.83 15.11
CA ARG A 73 -1.81 1.75 13.67
C ARG A 73 -1.71 0.31 13.19
N GLN A 74 -2.76 -0.47 13.44
CA GLN A 74 -2.90 -1.77 12.79
C GLN A 74 -2.84 -1.57 11.27
N THR A 75 -1.93 -2.29 10.62
CA THR A 75 -1.80 -2.37 9.17
C THR A 75 -3.13 -2.87 8.62
N THR A 76 -3.94 -1.95 8.09
CA THR A 76 -5.29 -2.24 7.60
C THR A 76 -5.18 -3.21 6.43
N ALA A 77 -5.71 -4.42 6.60
CA ALA A 77 -5.68 -5.45 5.58
C ALA A 77 -6.64 -5.10 4.44
N LEU A 78 -6.44 -5.66 3.24
CA LEU A 78 -7.38 -5.51 2.11
C LEU A 78 -8.81 -5.93 2.50
N GLU A 79 -8.93 -6.83 3.48
CA GLU A 79 -10.16 -7.37 4.06
C GLU A 79 -10.96 -6.31 4.87
N ASP A 80 -10.30 -5.25 5.33
CA ASP A 80 -10.93 -4.18 6.12
C ASP A 80 -11.60 -3.10 5.24
N LEU A 81 -11.37 -3.13 3.92
CA LEU A 81 -12.06 -2.30 2.95
C LEU A 81 -13.38 -2.96 2.58
N GLY A 82 -14.50 -2.51 3.17
CA GLY A 82 -15.84 -2.90 2.71
C GLY A 82 -15.97 -2.72 1.19
N LYS A 83 -16.74 -3.60 0.51
CA LYS A 83 -16.76 -3.74 -0.97
C LYS A 83 -16.70 -2.41 -1.76
N GLY A 84 -17.55 -1.44 -1.43
CA GLY A 84 -17.55 -0.14 -2.11
C GLY A 84 -16.26 0.68 -1.93
N ARG A 85 -15.53 0.54 -0.83
CA ARG A 85 -14.23 1.21 -0.60
C ARG A 85 -13.11 0.56 -1.42
N ARG A 86 -13.18 -0.75 -1.62
CA ARG A 86 -12.25 -1.49 -2.48
C ARG A 86 -12.39 -1.05 -3.93
N GLU A 87 -13.62 -0.99 -4.45
CA GLU A 87 -13.89 -0.52 -5.81
C GLU A 87 -13.32 0.89 -6.05
N ILE A 88 -13.48 1.80 -5.09
CA ILE A 88 -12.92 3.15 -5.22
C ILE A 88 -11.38 3.12 -5.18
N ALA A 89 -10.77 2.29 -4.33
CA ALA A 89 -9.31 2.13 -4.31
C ALA A 89 -8.78 1.57 -5.64
N GLU A 90 -9.49 0.64 -6.27
CA GLU A 90 -9.15 0.06 -7.58
C GLU A 90 -9.25 1.13 -8.69
N ILE A 91 -10.30 1.97 -8.67
CA ILE A 91 -10.43 3.11 -9.58
C ILE A 91 -9.23 4.05 -9.44
N ARG A 92 -8.86 4.42 -8.20
CA ARG A 92 -7.71 5.30 -7.93
C ARG A 92 -6.39 4.68 -8.38
N MET A 93 -6.19 3.38 -8.11
CA MET A 93 -5.05 2.61 -8.60
C MET A 93 -4.93 2.70 -10.12
N ALA A 94 -6.03 2.48 -10.85
CA ALA A 94 -6.04 2.58 -12.30
C ALA A 94 -5.67 3.99 -12.81
N HIS A 95 -6.14 5.06 -12.16
CA HIS A 95 -5.70 6.43 -12.50
C HIS A 95 -4.19 6.64 -12.25
N LEU A 96 -3.63 6.09 -11.18
CA LEU A 96 -2.19 6.20 -10.90
C LEU A 96 -1.34 5.42 -11.90
N LEU A 97 -1.79 4.22 -12.28
CA LEU A 97 -1.12 3.39 -13.29
C LEU A 97 -1.12 4.07 -14.65
N GLU A 98 -2.23 4.65 -15.07
CA GLU A 98 -2.33 5.41 -16.32
C GLU A 98 -1.39 6.62 -16.32
N VAL A 99 -1.32 7.37 -15.21
CA VAL A 99 -0.39 8.51 -15.08
C VAL A 99 1.07 8.06 -15.12
N ALA A 100 1.41 6.94 -14.48
CA ALA A 100 2.78 6.47 -14.38
C ALA A 100 3.27 5.84 -15.70
N THR A 101 2.40 5.08 -16.37
CA THR A 101 2.78 4.18 -17.46
C THR A 101 2.22 4.59 -18.82
N GLY A 102 1.12 5.33 -18.83
CA GLY A 102 0.33 5.65 -20.03
C GLY A 102 -0.85 4.71 -20.28
N PHE A 103 -0.96 3.63 -19.50
CA PHE A 103 -1.94 2.56 -19.70
C PHE A 103 -2.79 2.39 -18.44
N ARG A 104 -4.10 2.21 -18.61
CA ARG A 104 -5.05 2.09 -17.48
C ARG A 104 -4.78 0.84 -16.63
N SER A 105 -4.33 -0.22 -17.28
CA SER A 105 -3.89 -1.47 -16.66
C SER A 105 -2.52 -1.36 -15.98
N GLY A 106 -1.71 -0.36 -16.38
CA GLY A 106 -0.29 -0.28 -16.03
C GLY A 106 0.64 -1.11 -16.91
N ASP A 107 0.12 -1.85 -17.88
CA ASP A 107 0.90 -2.79 -18.71
C ASP A 107 0.92 -2.35 -20.18
N ARG A 108 2.09 -1.91 -20.66
CA ARG A 108 2.32 -1.51 -22.07
C ARG A 108 2.10 -2.67 -23.05
N MET A 109 2.26 -3.92 -22.61
CA MET A 109 2.07 -5.10 -23.45
C MET A 109 0.60 -5.52 -23.54
N ARG A 110 -0.27 -4.92 -22.72
CA ARG A 110 -1.72 -5.17 -22.70
C ARG A 110 -2.50 -3.85 -22.69
N PRO A 111 -2.39 -3.06 -23.77
CA PRO A 111 -3.10 -1.80 -23.87
C PRO A 111 -4.61 -2.03 -23.92
N GLY A 112 -5.37 -1.15 -23.26
CA GLY A 112 -6.80 -1.04 -23.50
C GLY A 112 -7.11 -0.49 -24.89
N PRO A 113 -8.38 -0.54 -25.33
CA PRO A 113 -8.79 0.07 -26.59
C PRO A 113 -8.42 1.56 -26.64
N GLY A 114 -7.61 1.94 -27.64
CA GLY A 114 -7.17 3.33 -27.81
C GLY A 114 -6.09 3.81 -26.83
N GLU A 115 -5.43 2.89 -26.11
CA GLU A 115 -4.32 3.23 -25.20
C GLU A 115 -2.93 3.05 -25.88
N PRO A 116 -1.95 3.90 -25.55
CA PRO A 116 -2.06 5.04 -24.64
C PRO A 116 -2.81 6.21 -25.30
N ARG A 117 -3.58 6.96 -24.52
CA ARG A 117 -4.17 8.22 -25.01
C ARG A 117 -3.05 9.25 -25.20
N PRO A 118 -3.15 10.17 -26.17
CA PRO A 118 -2.07 11.12 -26.48
C PRO A 118 -1.55 11.91 -25.26
N GLU A 119 -2.43 12.32 -24.35
CA GLU A 119 -2.04 13.07 -23.14
C GLU A 119 -1.36 12.20 -22.06
N TYR A 120 -1.37 10.88 -22.21
CA TYR A 120 -0.76 9.91 -21.28
C TYR A 120 0.37 9.08 -21.90
N ASP A 121 0.62 9.22 -23.19
CA ASP A 121 1.67 8.50 -23.91
C ASP A 121 3.06 8.83 -23.35
N PRO A 122 3.80 7.86 -22.77
CA PRO A 122 5.11 8.09 -22.17
C PRO A 122 6.19 8.47 -23.20
N ASP A 123 6.00 8.16 -24.47
CA ASP A 123 7.00 8.43 -25.51
C ASP A 123 6.91 9.90 -26.00
N SER A 124 5.78 10.56 -25.80
CA SER A 124 5.53 11.95 -26.22
C SER A 124 5.27 12.93 -25.06
N THR A 125 5.13 12.46 -23.82
CA THR A 125 4.79 13.30 -22.66
C THR A 125 5.72 13.09 -21.45
N THR A 126 5.78 14.11 -20.59
CA THR A 126 6.46 14.00 -19.30
C THR A 126 5.51 13.49 -18.22
N LEU A 127 6.04 12.84 -17.16
CA LEU A 127 5.24 12.44 -16.00
C LEU A 127 4.51 13.61 -15.34
N THR A 128 5.10 14.81 -15.34
CA THR A 128 4.47 16.02 -14.81
C THR A 128 3.30 16.46 -15.68
N SER A 129 3.43 16.43 -17.02
CA SER A 129 2.34 16.72 -17.94
C SER A 129 1.18 15.75 -17.75
N ARG A 130 1.46 14.44 -17.61
CA ARG A 130 0.45 13.40 -17.36
C ARG A 130 -0.30 13.60 -16.04
N ARG A 131 0.39 14.00 -14.97
CA ARG A 131 -0.25 14.36 -13.70
C ARG A 131 -1.20 15.56 -13.85
N ARG A 132 -0.79 16.59 -14.58
CA ARG A 132 -1.64 17.77 -14.83
C ARG A 132 -2.85 17.41 -15.68
N ALA A 133 -2.66 16.62 -16.74
CA ALA A 133 -3.74 16.10 -17.57
C ALA A 133 -4.74 15.30 -16.72
N LYS A 134 -4.26 14.43 -15.83
CA LYS A 134 -5.14 13.66 -14.95
C LYS A 134 -5.90 14.53 -13.96
N VAL A 135 -5.27 15.55 -13.39
CA VAL A 135 -5.98 16.50 -12.51
C VAL A 135 -7.08 17.22 -13.28
N ALA A 136 -6.80 17.71 -14.48
CA ALA A 136 -7.82 18.36 -15.32
C ALA A 136 -8.97 17.41 -15.69
N GLU A 137 -8.66 16.17 -16.06
CA GLU A 137 -9.66 15.13 -16.33
C GLU A 137 -10.55 14.86 -15.11
N LEU A 138 -9.95 14.71 -13.92
CA LEU A 138 -10.69 14.46 -12.68
C LEU A 138 -11.54 15.66 -12.25
N GLN A 139 -11.08 16.89 -12.52
CA GLN A 139 -11.81 18.13 -12.26
C GLN A 139 -13.00 18.33 -13.22
N ALA A 140 -12.93 17.76 -14.42
CA ALA A 140 -14.02 17.78 -15.40
C ALA A 140 -15.14 16.78 -15.09
N LEU A 141 -14.94 15.85 -14.14
CA LEU A 141 -15.98 14.93 -13.70
C LEU A 141 -17.13 15.70 -13.03
N ASP A 142 -18.34 15.17 -13.16
CA ASP A 142 -19.49 15.64 -12.38
C ASP A 142 -19.13 15.67 -10.89
N ARG A 143 -19.45 16.78 -10.22
CA ARG A 143 -19.04 17.02 -8.83
C ARG A 143 -19.58 15.97 -7.86
N GLN A 144 -20.80 15.47 -8.06
CA GLN A 144 -21.38 14.43 -7.22
C GLN A 144 -20.70 13.08 -7.46
N HIS A 145 -20.40 12.74 -8.72
CA HIS A 145 -19.59 11.57 -9.07
C HIS A 145 -18.19 11.63 -8.48
N ALA A 146 -17.49 12.75 -8.63
CA ALA A 146 -16.15 12.96 -8.09
C ALA A 146 -16.15 12.81 -6.56
N LYS A 147 -17.13 13.39 -5.86
CA LYS A 147 -17.24 13.30 -4.39
C LYS A 147 -17.47 11.86 -3.91
N ARG A 148 -18.30 11.08 -4.60
CA ARG A 148 -18.54 9.65 -4.25
C ARG A 148 -17.27 8.81 -4.36
N LEU A 149 -16.41 9.13 -5.32
CA LEU A 149 -15.12 8.44 -5.54
C LEU A 149 -13.97 9.08 -4.73
N GLY A 150 -14.24 10.18 -4.01
CA GLY A 150 -13.22 11.00 -3.33
C GLY A 150 -12.15 11.52 -4.30
N LEU A 151 -12.58 11.95 -5.49
CA LEU A 151 -11.77 12.53 -6.56
C LEU A 151 -11.98 14.05 -6.70
N ASP A 152 -12.91 14.64 -5.93
CA ASP A 152 -13.38 16.03 -6.03
C ASP A 152 -12.33 17.09 -5.65
N ALA A 153 -11.28 16.70 -4.93
CA ALA A 153 -10.19 17.59 -4.50
C ALA A 153 -8.80 17.07 -4.90
N VAL A 154 -8.70 16.27 -5.97
CA VAL A 154 -7.43 15.69 -6.39
C VAL A 154 -6.54 16.75 -7.04
N SER A 155 -5.33 16.87 -6.49
CA SER A 155 -4.25 17.70 -7.01
C SER A 155 -3.04 16.85 -7.42
N CYS A 156 -2.06 17.44 -8.10
CA CYS A 156 -0.80 16.76 -8.40
C CYS A 156 -0.11 16.24 -7.13
N HIS A 157 -0.17 16.98 -6.03
CA HIS A 157 0.37 16.55 -4.75
C HIS A 157 -0.38 15.32 -4.19
N THR A 158 -1.71 15.28 -4.38
CA THR A 158 -2.53 14.12 -3.99
C THR A 158 -2.12 12.88 -4.78
N LEU A 159 -1.93 13.00 -6.10
CA LEU A 159 -1.45 11.90 -6.95
C LEU A 159 -0.05 11.43 -6.54
N ILE A 160 0.87 12.35 -6.22
CA ILE A 160 2.22 12.00 -5.74
C ILE A 160 2.14 11.25 -4.41
N ARG A 161 1.36 11.76 -3.46
CA ARG A 161 1.16 11.12 -2.15
C ARG A 161 0.58 9.72 -2.31
N TRP A 162 -0.45 9.55 -3.14
CA TRP A 162 -1.04 8.24 -3.42
C TRP A 162 -0.07 7.30 -4.13
N GLU A 163 0.72 7.77 -5.09
CA GLU A 163 1.74 6.94 -5.74
C GLU A 163 2.81 6.48 -4.74
N THR A 164 3.25 7.36 -3.84
CA THR A 164 4.18 6.99 -2.76
C THR A 164 3.57 5.95 -1.83
N ALA A 165 2.34 6.18 -1.36
CA ALA A 165 1.63 5.25 -0.49
C ALA A 165 1.34 3.91 -1.18
N ARG A 166 0.98 3.93 -2.47
CA ARG A 166 0.77 2.73 -3.30
C ARG A 166 2.01 1.88 -3.44
N ARG A 167 3.18 2.49 -3.62
CA ARG A 167 4.46 1.76 -3.67
C ARG A 167 4.79 1.07 -2.35
N GLN A 168 4.29 1.60 -1.23
CA GLN A 168 4.53 1.07 0.10
C GLN A 168 3.48 0.02 0.51
N PHE A 169 2.20 0.28 0.22
CA PHE A 169 1.05 -0.45 0.76
C PHE A 169 0.14 -1.08 -0.30
N GLY A 170 0.55 -1.06 -1.57
CA GLY A 170 -0.25 -1.59 -2.68
C GLY A 170 -1.59 -0.86 -2.83
N LEU A 171 -2.66 -1.62 -3.06
CA LEU A 171 -4.01 -1.09 -3.26
C LEU A 171 -4.53 -0.29 -2.05
N VAL A 172 -4.17 -0.69 -0.82
CA VAL A 172 -4.56 0.02 0.41
C VAL A 172 -3.96 1.43 0.45
N GLY A 173 -2.78 1.62 -0.15
CA GLY A 173 -2.15 2.94 -0.28
C GLY A 173 -2.92 3.94 -1.15
N CYS A 174 -3.89 3.45 -1.94
CA CYS A 174 -4.80 4.29 -2.72
C CYS A 174 -6.08 4.68 -1.97
N ALA A 175 -6.30 4.15 -0.76
CA ALA A 175 -7.47 4.46 0.06
C ALA A 175 -7.41 5.90 0.63
N ASP A 176 -8.56 6.44 1.03
CA ASP A 176 -8.61 7.70 1.80
C ASP A 176 -8.25 7.42 3.26
N ASP A 177 -7.32 8.20 3.85
CA ASP A 177 -6.91 8.04 5.25
C ASP A 177 -8.09 8.17 6.23
N ARG A 178 -9.17 8.87 5.84
CA ARG A 178 -10.41 8.98 6.62
C ARG A 178 -11.17 7.66 6.71
N TRP A 179 -11.02 6.77 5.71
CA TRP A 179 -11.64 5.44 5.75
C TRP A 179 -10.94 4.52 6.75
N LEU A 180 -9.65 4.74 6.97
CA LEU A 180 -8.81 3.98 7.90
C LEU A 180 -9.05 4.40 9.37
N ARG A 181 -9.54 5.63 9.62
CA ARG A 181 -9.79 6.15 10.98
C ARG A 181 -11.13 5.73 11.61
N GLN A 182 -12.08 5.16 10.87
CA GLN A 182 -13.44 4.89 11.37
C GLN A 182 -13.62 3.57 12.15
N ARG A 183 -12.55 2.87 12.53
CA ARG A 183 -12.63 1.59 13.28
C ARG A 183 -12.24 1.66 14.76
N ARG A 184 -12.47 2.80 15.43
CA ARG A 184 -12.39 2.86 16.90
C ARG A 184 -13.78 3.15 17.46
N PRO A 185 -14.50 2.16 18.06
CA PRO A 185 -15.58 2.51 18.95
C PRO A 185 -14.99 3.29 20.14
N PRO A 186 -15.69 4.30 20.68
CA PRO A 186 -15.23 4.98 21.89
C PRO A 186 -15.05 3.93 22.98
N GLN A 187 -13.84 3.88 23.54
CA GLN A 187 -13.53 3.05 24.69
C GLN A 187 -14.37 3.58 25.84
N ARG A 188 -15.45 2.87 26.18
CA ARG A 188 -16.15 3.08 27.43
C ARG A 188 -15.20 2.55 28.49
N ASP A 189 -14.48 3.45 29.15
CA ASP A 189 -13.77 3.12 30.39
C ASP A 189 -14.84 2.77 31.43
N GLY A 190 -15.14 1.47 31.51
CA GLY A 190 -15.85 0.86 32.62
C GLY A 190 -14.92 0.85 33.83
N GLY A 191 -14.89 1.98 34.53
CA GLY A 191 -14.32 2.08 35.86
C GLY A 191 -15.42 1.87 36.90
N ASP A 192 -15.80 0.62 37.13
CA ASP A 192 -16.33 0.20 38.43
C ASP A 192 -15.80 -1.19 38.77
N PRO A 193 -14.94 -1.28 39.80
CA PRO A 193 -14.88 -2.44 40.65
C PRO A 193 -15.19 -2.00 42.09
N GLY A 194 -16.39 -2.37 42.53
CA GLY A 194 -16.81 -2.21 43.91
C GLY A 194 -16.06 -3.08 44.92
N SER A 195 -16.55 -2.96 46.16
CA SER A 195 -16.23 -3.71 47.39
C SER A 195 -15.23 -2.98 48.31
N GLY A 196 -15.52 -2.75 49.59
CA GLY A 196 -16.44 -3.49 50.45
C GLY A 196 -16.75 -2.81 51.80
N PRO A 197 -17.38 -3.56 52.72
CA PRO A 197 -18.19 -3.03 53.81
C PRO A 197 -17.41 -2.85 55.11
N ARG A 198 -17.92 -2.01 56.03
CA ARG A 198 -17.65 -2.04 57.49
C ARG A 198 -18.71 -1.18 58.22
N GLY A 199 -19.57 -1.85 59.00
CA GLY A 199 -20.42 -1.24 60.03
C GLY A 199 -19.61 -0.94 61.31
N PRO A 200 -20.20 -0.97 62.53
CA PRO A 200 -21.61 -1.12 62.91
C PRO A 200 -22.40 0.19 62.95
#